data_AF-A0A9E1MLB6-F1
#
_entry.id   AF-A0A9E1MLB6-F1
#
_cell.length_a   1.000
_cell.length_b   1.000
_cell.length_c   1.000
_cell.angle_alpha   90.00
_cell.angle_beta   90.00
_cell.angle_gamma   90.00
#
_symmetry.space_group_name_H-M   'P 1'
#
loop_
_entity.id
_entity.type
_entity.pdbx_description
1 polymer ?
#
loop_
_entity_poly.entity_id
_entity_poly.type
_entity_poly.pdbx_seq_one_letter_code
_entity_poly.pdbx_strand_id
1 'polypeptide(L)'
;IKNIPILKVSEEDEASLETLASSIQNQMPLYRPEGKPEQIAIAFTGHGRTSFVEVQRLAEAIIRGAKEAIESQFPLVIVVENDIGKVLGNALKVMLEHKKDVICIDGIRTLSGDYIDIGEPLAGGHVVPVVIKTLIFNS
;
A
#
# COMPACT_ATOMS: atom_id res chain seq x y z
N ILE A 1 3.68 -13.51 3.23
CA ILE A 1 2.36 -13.13 3.78
C ILE A 1 1.26 -13.39 2.75
N LYS A 2 0.09 -13.90 3.13
CA LYS A 2 -0.94 -14.37 2.19
C LYS A 2 -2.33 -13.83 2.53
N ASN A 3 -3.20 -13.77 1.53
CA ASN A 3 -4.60 -13.34 1.60
C ASN A 3 -4.75 -11.96 2.23
N ILE A 4 -3.93 -11.01 1.81
CA ILE A 4 -4.00 -9.64 2.31
C ILE A 4 -5.06 -8.88 1.51
N PRO A 5 -6.14 -8.37 2.12
CA PRO A 5 -7.09 -7.54 1.41
C PRO A 5 -6.45 -6.22 0.95
N ILE A 6 -6.88 -5.76 -0.22
CA ILE A 6 -6.41 -4.52 -0.81
C ILE A 6 -7.40 -3.38 -0.55
N LEU A 7 -6.89 -2.31 0.07
CA LEU A 7 -7.52 -1.00 0.15
C LEU A 7 -7.06 -0.20 -1.06
N LYS A 8 -7.92 -0.08 -2.08
CA LYS A 8 -7.61 0.64 -3.32
C LYS A 8 -8.11 2.08 -3.24
N VAL A 9 -7.18 3.02 -3.25
CA VAL A 9 -7.46 4.45 -3.46
C VAL A 9 -7.74 4.66 -4.95
N SER A 10 -8.86 5.32 -5.25
CA SER A 10 -9.26 5.62 -6.63
C SER A 10 -8.34 6.66 -7.27
N GLU A 11 -8.32 6.76 -8.60
CA GLU A 11 -7.56 7.82 -9.28
C GLU A 11 -8.07 9.23 -8.93
N GLU A 12 -9.39 9.36 -8.68
CA GLU A 12 -10.01 10.61 -8.22
C GLU A 12 -9.51 11.01 -6.83
N ASP A 13 -9.51 10.06 -5.89
CA ASP A 13 -8.99 10.30 -4.55
C ASP A 13 -7.47 10.52 -4.55
N GLU A 14 -6.73 9.89 -5.46
CA GLU A 14 -5.28 10.06 -5.57
C GLU A 14 -4.88 11.43 -6.18
N ALA A 15 -5.80 12.14 -6.83
CA ALA A 15 -5.54 13.40 -7.52
C ALA A 15 -4.89 14.47 -6.63
N SER A 16 -5.11 14.43 -5.31
CA SER A 16 -4.40 15.24 -4.34
C SER A 16 -3.89 14.42 -3.15
N LEU A 17 -2.86 14.94 -2.49
CA LEU A 17 -2.30 14.30 -1.29
C LEU A 17 -3.24 14.34 -0.09
N GLU A 18 -4.16 15.30 -0.05
CA GLU A 18 -5.16 15.43 1.01
C GLU A 18 -6.28 14.40 0.83
N THR A 19 -6.82 14.31 -0.39
CA THR A 19 -7.84 13.31 -0.73
C THR A 19 -7.28 11.88 -0.63
N LEU A 20 -6.02 11.64 -1.01
CA LEU A 20 -5.37 10.34 -0.84
C LEU A 20 -5.29 9.95 0.64
N ALA A 21 -4.79 10.84 1.49
CA ALA A 21 -4.67 10.56 2.92
C ALA A 21 -6.05 10.32 3.55
N SER A 22 -7.04 11.11 3.15
CA SER A 22 -8.42 11.00 3.65
C SER A 22 -9.10 9.71 3.19
N SER A 23 -8.91 9.30 1.93
CA SER A 23 -9.46 8.06 1.39
C SER A 23 -8.89 6.84 2.12
N ILE A 24 -7.57 6.80 2.32
CA ILE A 24 -6.91 5.75 3.13
C ILE A 24 -7.51 5.69 4.54
N GLN A 25 -7.59 6.84 5.21
CA GLN A 25 -8.10 6.92 6.59
C GLN A 25 -9.56 6.48 6.70
N ASN A 26 -10.41 6.87 5.74
CA ASN A 26 -11.84 6.59 5.76
C ASN A 26 -12.17 5.13 5.41
N GLN A 27 -11.35 4.49 4.58
CA GLN A 27 -11.55 3.09 4.19
C GLN A 27 -10.96 2.10 5.20
N MET A 28 -9.93 2.51 5.97
CA MET A 28 -9.25 1.66 6.97
C MET A 28 -10.21 0.89 7.90
N PRO A 29 -11.29 1.48 8.45
CA PRO A 29 -12.19 0.77 9.36
C PRO A 29 -12.95 -0.40 8.72
N LEU A 30 -13.03 -0.47 7.40
CA LEU A 30 -13.69 -1.56 6.66
C LEU A 30 -12.92 -2.88 6.78
N TYR A 31 -11.62 -2.81 7.06
CA TYR A 31 -10.70 -3.94 7.15
C TYR A 31 -10.42 -4.31 8.61
N ARG A 32 -11.49 -4.37 9.41
CA ARG A 32 -11.46 -4.75 10.83
C ARG A 32 -12.46 -5.86 11.10
N PRO A 33 -12.20 -7.09 10.65
CA PRO A 33 -13.06 -8.21 11.01
C PRO A 33 -13.11 -8.31 12.55
N GLU A 34 -14.32 -8.32 13.10
CA GLU A 34 -14.55 -8.43 14.56
C GLU A 34 -13.88 -7.32 15.39
N GLY A 35 -13.63 -6.16 14.78
CA GLY A 35 -13.03 -5.00 15.46
C GLY A 35 -11.52 -5.13 15.74
N LYS A 36 -10.86 -6.15 15.21
CA LYS A 36 -9.41 -6.34 15.31
C LYS A 36 -8.71 -5.83 14.06
N PRO A 37 -7.55 -5.15 14.18
CA PRO A 37 -6.73 -4.82 13.02
C PRO A 37 -6.29 -6.10 12.32
N GLU A 38 -6.38 -6.11 10.99
CA GLU A 38 -5.80 -7.16 10.14
C GLU A 38 -4.68 -6.57 9.26
N GLN A 39 -3.87 -7.44 8.66
CA GLN A 39 -2.90 -7.01 7.65
C GLN A 39 -3.68 -6.52 6.41
N ILE A 40 -3.38 -5.32 5.95
CA ILE A 40 -3.91 -4.77 4.69
C ILE A 40 -2.79 -4.36 3.74
N ALA A 41 -3.11 -4.22 2.46
CA ALA A 41 -2.28 -3.57 1.46
C ALA A 41 -2.97 -2.32 0.94
N ILE A 42 -2.28 -1.18 0.96
CA ILE A 42 -2.80 0.07 0.40
C ILE A 42 -2.33 0.17 -1.04
N ALA A 43 -3.26 0.21 -1.99
CA ALA A 43 -2.98 0.27 -3.41
C ALA A 43 -3.45 1.58 -4.04
N PHE A 44 -2.66 2.12 -4.96
CA PHE A 44 -3.00 3.31 -5.75
C PHE A 44 -2.20 3.32 -7.06
N THR A 45 -2.52 4.21 -7.99
CA THR A 45 -1.90 4.21 -9.33
C THR A 45 -0.49 4.81 -9.29
N GLY A 46 -0.28 5.88 -8.53
CA GLY A 46 1.00 6.56 -8.41
C GLY A 46 1.22 7.57 -9.54
N HIS A 47 0.15 8.08 -10.14
CA HIS A 47 0.23 8.94 -11.32
C HIS A 47 0.82 10.32 -11.00
N GLY A 48 1.55 10.90 -11.96
CA GLY A 48 2.05 12.27 -11.88
C GLY A 48 3.20 12.53 -10.88
N ARG A 49 3.77 11.49 -10.26
CA ARG A 49 4.86 11.66 -9.28
C ARG A 49 6.19 11.21 -9.87
N THR A 50 6.93 12.16 -10.41
CA THR A 50 8.15 11.89 -11.18
C THR A 50 9.41 12.41 -10.51
N SER A 51 9.27 13.35 -9.57
CA SER A 51 10.37 13.90 -8.80
C SER A 51 10.50 13.27 -7.41
N PHE A 52 11.71 13.28 -6.87
CA PHE A 52 11.96 12.83 -5.50
C PHE A 52 11.12 13.60 -4.47
N VAL A 53 10.95 14.91 -4.65
CA VAL A 53 10.13 15.76 -3.77
C VAL A 53 8.67 15.32 -3.77
N GLU A 54 8.10 14.98 -4.92
CA GLU A 54 6.72 14.48 -5.01
C GLU A 54 6.56 13.13 -4.30
N VAL A 55 7.55 12.25 -4.43
CA VAL A 55 7.56 10.96 -3.72
C VAL A 55 7.64 11.15 -2.20
N GLN A 56 8.44 12.11 -1.72
CA GLN A 56 8.49 12.43 -0.28
C GLN A 56 7.15 12.94 0.23
N ARG A 57 6.52 13.86 -0.49
CA ARG A 57 5.18 14.38 -0.13
C ARG A 57 4.10 13.28 -0.18
N LEU A 58 4.21 12.33 -1.10
CA LEU A 58 3.37 11.14 -1.11
C LEU A 58 3.60 10.29 0.14
N ALA A 59 4.85 10.01 0.50
CA ALA A 59 5.17 9.23 1.69
C ALA A 59 4.56 9.88 2.95
N GLU A 60 4.64 11.21 3.08
CA GLU A 60 3.97 11.95 4.18
C GLU A 60 2.45 11.77 4.16
N ALA A 61 1.82 11.86 2.99
CA ALA A 61 0.38 11.68 2.85
C ALA A 61 -0.07 10.26 3.25
N ILE A 62 0.67 9.24 2.81
CA ILE A 62 0.44 7.85 3.19
C ILE A 62 0.59 7.69 4.70
N ILE A 63 1.65 8.23 5.31
CA ILE A 63 1.88 8.14 6.76
C ILE A 63 0.72 8.77 7.54
N ARG A 64 0.20 9.92 7.08
CA ARG A 64 -0.94 10.57 7.72
C ARG A 64 -2.22 9.73 7.62
N GLY A 65 -2.51 9.15 6.45
CA GLY A 65 -3.71 8.35 6.23
C GLY A 65 -3.64 6.96 6.86
N ALA A 66 -2.45 6.36 6.90
CA ALA A 66 -2.21 4.98 7.33
C ALA A 66 -1.73 4.85 8.79
N LYS A 67 -1.97 5.87 9.65
CA LYS A 67 -1.52 5.86 11.06
C LYS A 67 -1.87 4.56 11.78
N GLU A 68 -3.09 4.08 11.61
CA GLU A 68 -3.54 2.83 12.22
C GLU A 68 -2.72 1.62 11.74
N ALA A 69 -2.53 1.49 10.43
CA ALA A 69 -1.72 0.39 9.87
C ALA A 69 -0.27 0.47 10.37
N ILE A 70 0.26 1.69 10.55
CA ILE A 70 1.59 1.94 11.11
C ILE A 70 1.68 1.54 12.59
N GLU A 71 0.66 1.83 13.38
CA GLU A 71 0.60 1.48 14.82
C GLU A 71 0.34 -0.02 15.05
N SER A 72 -0.17 -0.74 14.05
CA SER A 72 -0.38 -2.19 14.12
C SER A 72 0.94 -2.99 14.15
N GLN A 73 0.87 -4.26 14.53
CA GLN A 73 2.01 -5.20 14.48
C GLN A 73 2.42 -5.63 13.06
N PHE A 74 1.59 -5.34 12.06
CA PHE A 74 1.76 -5.80 10.68
C PHE A 74 2.67 -4.86 9.88
N PRO A 75 3.47 -5.32 8.90
CA PRO A 75 4.19 -4.43 8.01
C PRO A 75 3.24 -3.47 7.26
N LEU A 76 3.72 -2.25 6.98
CA LEU A 76 3.04 -1.34 6.07
C LEU A 76 3.26 -1.83 4.64
N VAL A 77 2.19 -2.33 4.01
CA VAL A 77 2.24 -2.84 2.63
C VAL A 77 1.65 -1.80 1.69
N ILE A 78 2.48 -1.32 0.76
CA ILE A 78 2.11 -0.38 -0.30
C ILE A 78 2.23 -1.08 -1.65
N VAL A 79 1.20 -0.95 -2.47
CA VAL A 79 1.16 -1.44 -3.85
C VAL A 79 0.94 -0.25 -4.78
N VAL A 80 1.79 -0.07 -5.77
CA VAL A 80 1.69 1.04 -6.71
C VAL A 80 1.75 0.52 -8.14
N GLU A 81 0.94 1.08 -9.03
CA GLU A 81 0.93 0.65 -10.44
C GLU A 81 2.17 1.16 -11.17
N ASN A 82 2.57 2.41 -10.93
CA ASN A 82 3.74 3.02 -11.52
C ASN A 82 5.06 2.59 -10.83
N ASP A 83 6.15 2.63 -11.59
CA ASP A 83 7.52 2.27 -11.17
C ASP A 83 8.15 3.33 -10.25
N ILE A 84 7.59 3.47 -9.05
CA ILE A 84 8.08 4.37 -7.98
C ILE A 84 8.26 3.66 -6.64
N GLY A 85 8.03 2.35 -6.58
CA GLY A 85 7.98 1.59 -5.34
C GLY A 85 9.31 1.55 -4.60
N LYS A 86 10.44 1.46 -5.32
CA LYS A 86 11.77 1.51 -4.70
C LYS A 86 12.03 2.83 -3.97
N VAL A 87 11.78 3.97 -4.64
CA VAL A 87 12.03 5.30 -4.07
C VAL A 87 11.02 5.64 -2.98
N LEU A 88 9.76 5.27 -3.17
CA LEU A 88 8.69 5.45 -2.17
C LEU A 88 8.93 4.61 -0.92
N GLY A 89 9.24 3.33 -1.09
CA GLY A 89 9.54 2.43 0.02
C GLY A 89 10.74 2.91 0.83
N ASN A 90 11.78 3.44 0.18
CA ASN A 90 12.91 4.05 0.87
C ASN A 90 12.52 5.32 1.64
N ALA A 91 11.73 6.21 1.04
CA ALA A 91 11.24 7.42 1.69
C ALA A 91 10.42 7.09 2.95
N LEU A 92 9.49 6.13 2.84
CA LEU A 92 8.69 5.64 3.98
C LEU A 92 9.57 5.06 5.10
N LYS A 93 10.55 4.21 4.76
CA LYS A 93 11.47 3.63 5.76
C LYS A 93 12.25 4.69 6.54
N VAL A 94 12.78 5.69 5.83
CA VAL A 94 13.54 6.78 6.45
C VAL A 94 12.63 7.65 7.32
N MET A 95 11.45 8.03 6.82
CA MET A 95 10.49 8.86 7.55
C MET A 95 9.91 8.16 8.78
N LEU A 96 9.83 6.83 8.76
CA LEU A 96 9.43 6.00 9.90
C LEU A 96 10.61 5.56 10.77
N GLU A 97 11.77 6.21 10.63
CA GLU A 97 12.98 5.98 11.42
C GLU A 97 13.45 4.50 11.45
N HIS A 98 13.14 3.74 10.40
CA HIS A 98 13.39 2.29 10.32
C HIS A 98 12.74 1.46 11.45
N LYS A 99 11.75 2.01 12.16
CA LYS A 99 11.04 1.34 13.26
C LYS A 99 9.85 0.50 12.79
N LYS A 100 9.44 0.67 11.53
CA LYS A 100 8.31 -0.03 10.91
C LYS A 100 8.79 -0.82 9.70
N ASP A 101 8.41 -2.08 9.63
CA ASP A 101 8.59 -2.88 8.42
C ASP A 101 7.72 -2.33 7.30
N VAL A 102 8.35 -2.06 6.14
CA VAL A 102 7.68 -1.53 4.94
C VAL A 102 7.95 -2.47 3.78
N ILE A 103 6.87 -2.91 3.13
CA ILE A 103 6.87 -3.64 1.86
C ILE A 103 6.25 -2.72 0.83
N CYS A 104 7.03 -2.31 -0.17
CA CYS A 104 6.54 -1.48 -1.27
C CYS A 104 6.76 -2.24 -2.57
N ILE A 105 5.68 -2.48 -3.31
CA ILE A 105 5.68 -3.25 -4.56
C ILE A 105 5.14 -2.34 -5.67
N ASP A 106 5.87 -2.21 -6.77
CA ASP A 106 5.49 -1.45 -7.96
C ASP A 106 5.13 -2.35 -9.15
N GLY A 107 4.54 -1.77 -10.19
CA GLY A 107 4.23 -2.47 -11.44
C GLY A 107 3.02 -3.39 -11.36
N ILE A 108 2.18 -3.29 -10.33
CA ILE A 108 1.03 -4.17 -10.12
C ILE A 108 -0.26 -3.36 -10.11
N ARG A 109 -1.12 -3.68 -11.07
CA ARG A 109 -2.50 -3.18 -11.14
C ARG A 109 -3.43 -4.03 -10.30
N THR A 110 -4.27 -3.38 -9.51
CA THR A 110 -5.21 -4.03 -8.59
C THR A 110 -6.58 -3.36 -8.67
N LEU A 111 -7.62 -4.11 -8.37
CA LEU A 111 -8.99 -3.63 -8.26
C LEU A 111 -9.42 -3.57 -6.78
N SER A 112 -10.50 -2.84 -6.51
CA SER A 112 -11.14 -2.89 -5.19
C SER A 112 -11.70 -4.29 -4.94
N GLY A 113 -11.45 -4.83 -3.74
CA GLY A 113 -11.86 -6.18 -3.37
C GLY A 113 -10.87 -7.30 -3.77
N ASP A 114 -9.76 -6.95 -4.43
CA ASP A 114 -8.67 -7.89 -4.65
C ASP A 114 -7.94 -8.25 -3.34
N TYR A 115 -7.26 -9.38 -3.37
CA TYR A 115 -6.32 -9.82 -2.34
C TYR A 115 -4.93 -10.02 -2.95
N ILE A 116 -3.90 -9.86 -2.13
CA ILE A 116 -2.50 -10.05 -2.52
C ILE A 116 -1.82 -11.11 -1.64
N ASP A 117 -1.11 -12.03 -2.28
CA ASP A 117 -0.10 -12.87 -1.66
C ASP A 117 1.28 -12.34 -2.02
N ILE A 118 2.15 -12.19 -1.01
CA ILE A 118 3.54 -11.77 -1.15
C ILE A 118 4.40 -12.91 -0.60
N GLY A 119 5.12 -13.59 -1.48
CA GLY A 119 5.99 -14.70 -1.10
C GLY A 119 7.30 -14.24 -0.47
N GLU A 120 8.19 -15.19 -0.21
CA GLU A 120 9.52 -14.90 0.30
C GLU A 120 10.44 -14.39 -0.83
N PRO A 121 11.40 -13.51 -0.53
CA PRO A 121 12.39 -13.08 -1.52
C PRO A 121 13.18 -14.26 -2.09
N LEU A 122 13.31 -14.28 -3.42
CA LEU A 122 14.07 -15.26 -4.20
C LEU A 122 15.31 -14.60 -4.81
N ALA A 123 16.18 -15.42 -5.39
CA ALA A 123 17.39 -14.96 -6.09
C ALA A 123 18.23 -13.99 -5.23
N GLY A 124 18.55 -14.37 -3.99
CA GLY A 124 19.36 -13.53 -3.10
C GLY A 124 18.68 -12.23 -2.64
N GLY A 125 17.34 -12.16 -2.72
CA GLY A 125 16.57 -10.97 -2.33
C GLY A 125 16.29 -10.00 -3.47
N HIS A 126 16.62 -10.37 -4.71
CA HIS A 126 16.40 -9.51 -5.88
C HIS A 126 14.97 -9.54 -6.43
N VAL A 127 14.21 -10.61 -6.15
CA VAL A 127 12.85 -10.79 -6.68
C VAL A 127 11.92 -11.25 -5.58
N VAL A 128 10.68 -10.77 -5.56
CA VAL A 128 9.63 -11.25 -4.64
C VAL A 128 8.43 -11.71 -5.50
N PRO A 129 7.96 -12.96 -5.37
CA PRO A 129 6.79 -13.41 -6.11
C PRO A 129 5.51 -12.82 -5.50
N VAL A 130 4.64 -12.30 -6.35
CA VAL A 130 3.38 -11.66 -5.97
C VAL A 130 2.23 -12.27 -6.76
N VAL A 131 1.13 -12.57 -6.08
CA VAL A 131 -0.09 -13.09 -6.71
C VAL A 131 -1.26 -12.20 -6.33
N ILE A 132 -1.96 -11.67 -7.34
CA ILE A 132 -3.24 -11.00 -7.16
C ILE A 132 -4.37 -12.02 -7.29
N LYS A 133 -5.29 -12.00 -6.33
CA LYS A 133 -6.47 -12.84 -6.27
C LYS A 133 -7.70 -11.96 -6.35
N THR A 134 -8.43 -12.08 -7.45
CA THR A 134 -9.69 -11.38 -7.66
C THR A 134 -10.85 -12.30 -7.29
N LEU A 135 -11.72 -11.84 -6.40
CA LEU A 135 -12.97 -12.53 -6.11
C LEU A 135 -14.00 -12.21 -7.18
N ILE A 136 -14.42 -13.24 -7.91
CA ILE A 136 -15.47 -13.14 -8.94
C ILE A 136 -16.75 -13.69 -8.34
N PHE A 137 -17.80 -12.87 -8.31
CA PHE A 137 -19.14 -13.30 -7.96
C PHE A 137 -19.93 -13.53 -9.26
N ASN A 138 -20.34 -14.77 -9.50
CA ASN A 138 -21.31 -15.05 -10.55
C ASN A 138 -22.70 -14.72 -10.02
N SER A 139 -23.41 -13.83 -10.71
CA SER A 139 -24.82 -13.54 -10.54
C SER A 139 -25.72 -14.60 -11.17
#